data_AF-A0A165QZK6-F1
#
_entry.id   AF-A0A165QZK6-F1
#
_cell.length_a   1.000
_cell.length_b   1.000
_cell.length_c   1.000
_cell.angle_alpha   90.00
_cell.angle_beta   90.00
_cell.angle_gamma   90.00
#
_symmetry.space_group_name_H-M   'P 1'
#
loop_
_entity.id
_entity.type
_entity.pdbx_description
1 polymer ?
#
loop_
_entity_poly.entity_id
_entity_poly.type
_entity_poly.pdbx_seq_one_letter_code
_entity_poly.pdbx_strand_id
1 'polypeptide(L)'
;MTDKDQNTNQEQLQEEPEIIYIPDEEGNEEEFEVIMKFEVDGSDKKYMMVVPVDADEESDEVYAFRYEEDGDDLQLYTIEDEEEWNIVEETFNTLMDEYDDEEEESSK
;
A
#
# COMPACT_ATOMS: atom_id res chain seq x y z
N MET A 1 -16.58 -38.33 14.26
CA MET A 1 -17.33 -38.73 13.06
C MET A 1 -18.51 -37.78 12.96
N THR A 2 -18.48 -36.70 12.19
CA THR A 2 -17.81 -36.53 10.90
C THR A 2 -17.50 -35.05 10.68
N ASP A 3 -16.26 -34.88 10.27
CA ASP A 3 -15.62 -33.77 9.58
C ASP A 3 -16.51 -33.14 8.50
N LYS A 4 -16.54 -31.81 8.48
CA LYS A 4 -16.65 -30.98 7.28
C LYS A 4 -15.70 -29.81 7.55
N ASP A 5 -14.44 -29.91 7.12
CA ASP A 5 -14.03 -29.65 5.73
C ASP A 5 -14.50 -28.25 5.31
N GLN A 6 -13.66 -27.27 5.60
CA GLN A 6 -12.88 -26.51 4.61
C GLN A 6 -13.70 -25.38 3.98
N ASN A 7 -13.11 -24.19 4.05
CA ASN A 7 -13.05 -23.18 2.99
C ASN A 7 -13.17 -21.77 3.61
N THR A 8 -12.10 -21.27 4.23
CA THR A 8 -11.93 -19.83 4.36
C THR A 8 -11.34 -19.36 3.04
N ASN A 9 -12.25 -19.13 2.10
CA ASN A 9 -12.16 -18.36 0.86
C ASN A 9 -10.74 -17.99 0.39
N GLN A 10 -10.22 -18.80 -0.52
CA GLN A 10 -9.52 -18.26 -1.69
C GLN A 10 -10.57 -17.96 -2.77
N GLU A 11 -10.32 -16.91 -3.58
CA GLU A 11 -11.11 -16.39 -4.71
C GLU A 11 -12.13 -15.27 -4.40
N GLN A 12 -11.61 -14.04 -4.22
CA GLN A 12 -12.15 -12.84 -4.87
C GLN A 12 -10.95 -11.95 -5.27
N LEU A 13 -10.34 -12.18 -6.44
CA LEU A 13 -9.62 -11.11 -7.16
C LEU A 13 -10.68 -10.21 -7.82
N GLN A 14 -11.41 -9.48 -6.97
CA GLN A 14 -11.95 -8.20 -7.36
C GLN A 14 -10.87 -7.21 -6.92
N GLU A 15 -10.45 -6.31 -7.80
CA GLU A 15 -9.60 -5.17 -7.46
C GLU A 15 -10.41 -4.24 -6.53
N GLU A 16 -10.70 -4.72 -5.33
CA GLU A 16 -11.22 -3.89 -4.26
C GLU A 16 -10.06 -3.03 -3.79
N PRO A 17 -10.20 -1.69 -3.77
CA PRO A 17 -9.16 -0.83 -3.25
C PRO A 17 -8.83 -1.27 -1.82
N GLU A 18 -7.54 -1.51 -1.54
CA GLU A 18 -7.08 -1.90 -0.21
C GLU A 18 -7.17 -0.66 0.69
N ILE A 19 -8.28 -0.51 1.41
CA ILE A 19 -8.48 0.60 2.36
C ILE A 19 -7.88 0.25 3.71
N ILE A 20 -7.02 1.11 4.24
CA ILE A 20 -6.47 1.04 5.59
C ILE A 20 -6.95 2.22 6.43
N TYR A 21 -7.00 2.01 7.74
CA TYR A 21 -7.40 3.00 8.72
C TYR A 21 -6.16 3.47 9.46
N ILE A 22 -5.78 4.73 9.28
CA ILE A 22 -4.61 5.32 9.95
C ILE A 22 -5.12 6.33 10.98
N PRO A 23 -4.74 6.21 12.26
CA PRO A 23 -5.07 7.23 13.26
C PRO A 23 -4.27 8.50 13.01
N ASP A 24 -4.94 9.64 12.94
CA ASP A 24 -4.32 10.97 12.82
C ASP A 24 -3.72 11.45 14.16
N GLU A 25 -3.08 12.63 14.18
CA GLU A 25 -2.49 13.22 15.40
C GLU A 25 -3.51 13.47 16.52
N GLU A 26 -4.78 13.70 16.18
CA GLU A 26 -5.91 13.84 17.11
C GLU A 26 -6.50 12.47 17.55
N GLY A 27 -6.06 11.38 16.92
CA GLY A 27 -6.48 10.01 17.22
C GLY A 27 -7.79 9.58 16.55
N ASN A 28 -8.24 10.28 15.52
CA ASN A 28 -9.36 9.83 14.68
C ASN A 28 -8.81 8.91 13.58
N GLU A 29 -9.57 7.87 13.26
CA GLU A 29 -9.23 6.96 12.17
C GLU A 29 -9.63 7.60 10.84
N GLU A 30 -8.65 7.86 9.98
CA GLU A 30 -8.87 8.34 8.62
C GLU A 30 -8.69 7.20 7.62
N GLU A 31 -9.52 7.19 6.58
CA GLU A 31 -9.55 6.15 5.56
C GLU A 31 -8.58 6.47 4.43
N PHE A 32 -7.66 5.56 4.17
CA PHE A 32 -6.64 5.68 3.15
C PHE A 32 -6.69 4.50 2.18
N GLU A 33 -6.67 4.77 0.89
CA GLU A 33 -6.58 3.76 -0.16
C GLU A 33 -5.11 3.47 -0.48
N VAL A 34 -4.71 2.21 -0.39
CA VAL A 34 -3.38 1.74 -0.77
C VAL A 34 -3.29 1.64 -2.28
N ILE A 35 -2.49 2.54 -2.86
CA ILE A 35 -2.17 2.57 -4.28
C ILE A 35 -1.13 1.50 -4.62
N MET A 36 -0.09 1.39 -3.79
CA MET A 36 1.02 0.47 -4.04
C MET A 36 1.77 0.14 -2.75
N LYS A 37 2.33 -1.08 -2.68
CA LYS A 37 3.27 -1.50 -1.63
C LYS A 37 4.50 -2.13 -2.24
N PHE A 38 5.66 -1.78 -1.70
CA PHE A 38 6.95 -2.29 -2.18
C PHE A 38 7.95 -2.40 -1.03
N GLU A 39 9.01 -3.17 -1.26
CA GLU A 39 10.14 -3.30 -0.35
C GLU A 39 11.39 -2.74 -1.01
N VAL A 40 12.23 -2.06 -0.24
CA VAL A 40 13.48 -1.50 -0.78
C VAL A 40 14.55 -2.58 -0.78
N ASP A 41 15.09 -2.89 -1.97
CA ASP A 41 16.12 -3.92 -2.12
C ASP A 41 17.34 -3.63 -1.23
N GLY A 42 17.76 -4.64 -0.46
CA GLY A 42 18.85 -4.51 0.50
C GLY A 42 18.47 -3.95 1.87
N SER A 43 17.18 -3.69 2.12
CA SER A 43 16.63 -3.37 3.45
C SER A 43 15.44 -4.26 3.80
N ASP A 44 15.23 -4.60 5.06
CA ASP A 44 13.99 -5.23 5.56
C ASP A 44 12.85 -4.20 5.75
N LYS A 45 12.98 -3.01 5.14
CA LYS A 45 12.00 -1.92 5.24
C LYS A 45 10.97 -2.06 4.13
N LYS A 46 9.69 -2.05 4.53
CA LYS A 46 8.56 -2.10 3.61
C LYS A 46 7.88 -0.74 3.56
N TYR A 47 7.41 -0.37 2.39
CA TYR A 47 6.83 0.92 2.09
C TYR A 47 5.48 0.74 1.42
N MET A 48 4.57 1.67 1.72
CA MET A 48 3.26 1.73 1.09
C MET A 48 2.91 3.16 0.76
N MET A 49 2.29 3.33 -0.41
CA MET A 49 1.78 4.60 -0.89
C MET A 49 0.27 4.58 -0.80
N VAL A 50 -0.26 5.63 -0.19
CA VAL A 50 -1.68 5.73 0.11
C VAL A 50 -2.22 7.11 -0.24
N VAL A 51 -3.50 7.16 -0.58
CA VAL A 51 -4.24 8.40 -0.81
C VAL A 51 -5.45 8.45 0.12
N PRO A 52 -5.80 9.62 0.67
CA PRO A 52 -6.99 9.73 1.51
C PRO A 52 -8.24 9.47 0.67
N VAL A 53 -9.15 8.64 1.16
CA VAL A 53 -10.41 8.31 0.46
C VAL A 53 -11.33 9.53 0.40
N ASP A 54 -11.24 10.41 1.40
CA ASP A 54 -12.01 11.65 1.50
C ASP A 54 -11.31 12.85 0.83
N ALA A 55 -10.24 12.64 0.04
CA ALA A 55 -9.67 13.73 -0.74
C ALA A 55 -10.74 14.30 -1.70
N ASP A 56 -11.20 15.52 -1.42
CA ASP A 56 -11.88 16.36 -2.41
C ASP A 56 -11.01 16.40 -3.69
N GLU A 57 -11.65 16.39 -4.87
CA GLU A 57 -11.04 16.28 -6.22
C GLU A 57 -9.92 17.32 -6.55
N GLU A 58 -9.51 18.16 -5.60
CA GLU A 58 -8.38 19.10 -5.70
C GLU A 58 -7.08 18.62 -5.02
N SER A 59 -7.10 17.52 -4.25
CA SER A 59 -5.94 17.05 -3.49
C SER A 59 -5.61 15.58 -3.78
N ASP A 60 -5.03 15.29 -4.94
CA ASP A 60 -4.30 14.03 -5.22
C ASP A 60 -2.96 13.99 -4.45
N GLU A 61 -2.97 14.27 -3.15
CA GLU A 61 -1.77 14.20 -2.33
C GLU A 61 -1.51 12.74 -1.93
N VAL A 62 -0.44 12.18 -2.47
CA VAL A 62 -0.02 10.81 -2.17
C VAL A 62 0.92 10.82 -0.96
N TYR A 63 0.58 10.02 0.05
CA TYR A 63 1.39 9.84 1.24
C TYR A 63 2.16 8.52 1.16
N ALA A 64 3.43 8.53 1.57
CA ALA A 64 4.22 7.32 1.71
C ALA A 64 4.50 7.03 3.18
N PHE A 65 4.22 5.80 3.59
CA PHE A 65 4.49 5.30 4.93
C PHE A 65 5.40 4.08 4.86
N ARG A 66 6.34 3.99 5.79
CA ARG A 66 7.07 2.77 6.05
C ARG A 66 6.26 1.92 7.02
N TYR A 67 6.07 0.65 6.72
CA TYR A 67 5.39 -0.28 7.62
C TYR A 67 6.33 -1.41 8.06
N GLU A 68 6.20 -1.82 9.31
CA GLU A 68 6.89 -2.97 9.89
C GLU A 68 5.86 -3.91 10.50
N GLU A 69 5.97 -5.21 10.21
CA GLU A 69 5.12 -6.24 10.79
C GLU A 69 5.83 -6.85 12.00
N ASP A 70 5.29 -6.62 13.20
CA ASP A 70 5.76 -7.24 14.45
C ASP A 70 4.72 -8.28 14.92
N GLY A 71 4.81 -9.48 14.36
CA GLY A 71 3.87 -10.57 14.66
C GLY A 71 2.49 -10.33 14.05
N ASP A 72 1.49 -10.02 14.88
CA ASP A 72 0.13 -9.66 14.48
C ASP A 72 -0.10 -8.13 14.47
N ASP A 73 0.89 -7.34 14.91
CA ASP A 73 0.83 -5.87 14.95
C ASP A 73 1.49 -5.26 13.69
N LEU A 74 0.83 -4.26 13.11
CA LEU A 74 1.35 -3.46 11.99
C LEU A 74 1.75 -2.07 12.53
N GLN A 75 3.03 -1.73 12.41
CA GLN A 75 3.53 -0.42 12.82
C GLN A 75 3.80 0.45 11.60
N LEU A 76 3.13 1.60 11.53
CA LEU A 76 3.31 2.60 10.47
C LEU A 76 4.24 3.73 10.95
N TYR A 77 5.14 4.15 10.07
CA TYR A 77 6.11 5.20 10.29
C TYR A 77 6.06 6.19 9.13
N THR A 78 5.98 7.49 9.46
CA THR A 78 6.10 8.57 8.50
C THR A 78 7.52 8.68 7.96
N ILE A 79 7.64 9.09 6.70
CA ILE A 79 8.93 9.32 6.05
C ILE A 79 9.21 10.82 6.09
N GLU A 80 9.98 11.25 7.09
CA GLU A 80 10.40 12.66 7.22
C GLU A 80 11.75 12.95 6.56
N ASP A 81 12.51 11.91 6.24
CA ASP A 81 13.87 12.01 5.72
C ASP A 81 13.86 12.15 4.18
N GLU A 82 14.50 13.20 3.67
CA GLU A 82 14.58 13.47 2.23
C GLU A 82 15.30 12.35 1.46
N GLU A 83 16.34 11.73 2.03
CA GLU A 83 17.07 10.63 1.36
C GLU A 83 16.16 9.40 1.25
N GLU A 84 15.43 9.07 2.32
CA GLU A 84 14.46 7.97 2.32
C GLU A 84 13.31 8.23 1.34
N TRP A 85 12.80 9.47 1.27
CA TRP A 85 11.78 9.85 0.28
C TRP A 85 12.28 9.68 -1.16
N ASN A 86 13.50 10.11 -1.46
CA ASN A 86 14.07 9.95 -2.81
C ASN A 86 14.11 8.47 -3.22
N ILE A 87 14.46 7.55 -2.31
CA ILE A 87 14.48 6.11 -2.60
C ILE A 87 13.07 5.59 -2.92
N VAL A 88 12.09 5.99 -2.11
CA VAL A 88 10.68 5.63 -2.32
C VAL A 88 10.18 6.14 -3.66
N GLU A 89 10.46 7.41 -3.97
CA GLU A 89 10.07 8.05 -5.24
C GLU A 89 10.76 7.41 -6.44
N GLU A 90 12.06 7.13 -6.38
CA GLU A 90 12.79 6.46 -7.47
C GLU A 90 12.25 5.03 -7.70
N THR A 91 11.98 4.29 -6.62
CA THR A 91 11.41 2.94 -6.69
C THR A 91 10.00 2.98 -7.27
N PHE A 92 9.16 3.91 -6.80
CA PHE A 92 7.80 4.10 -7.29
C PHE A 92 7.77 4.45 -8.77
N ASN A 93 8.56 5.42 -9.21
CA ASN A 93 8.62 5.79 -10.63
C ASN A 93 9.09 4.62 -11.49
N THR A 94 10.05 3.83 -11.01
CA THR A 94 10.53 2.63 -11.73
C THR A 94 9.44 1.57 -11.84
N LEU A 95 8.71 1.32 -10.74
CA LEU A 95 7.60 0.36 -10.73
C LEU A 95 6.46 0.85 -11.63
N MET A 96 6.07 2.12 -11.55
CA MET A 96 5.02 2.69 -12.39
C MET A 96 5.37 2.66 -13.89
N ASP A 97 6.63 2.92 -14.24
CA ASP A 97 7.12 2.76 -15.63
C ASP A 97 7.01 1.30 -16.10
N GLU A 98 7.24 0.32 -15.20
CA GLU A 98 7.03 -1.11 -15.50
C GLU A 98 5.55 -1.45 -15.67
N TYR A 99 4.67 -1.01 -14.75
CA TYR A 99 3.22 -1.28 -14.79
C TYR A 99 2.53 -0.66 -16.02
N ASP A 100 2.94 0.53 -16.48
CA ASP A 100 2.37 1.15 -17.70
C ASP A 100 2.71 0.34 -18.97
N ASP A 101 3.86 -0.34 -19.00
CA ASP A 101 4.29 -1.20 -20.12
C ASP A 101 3.55 -2.57 -20.10
N GLU A 102 3.10 -3.07 -18.93
CA GLU A 102 2.42 -4.37 -18.78
C GLU A 102 0.93 -4.37 -19.25
N GLU A 103 0.27 -3.21 -19.32
CA GLU A 103 -1.11 -3.07 -19.82
C GLU A 103 -1.23 -3.31 -21.35
N GLU A 104 -0.14 -3.23 -22.11
CA GLU A 104 -0.16 -3.44 -23.58
C GLU A 104 -0.10 -4.93 -24.00
N GLU A 105 0.34 -5.85 -23.14
CA GLU A 105 0.52 -7.28 -23.48
C GLU A 105 -0.68 -8.17 -23.08
N SER A 106 -1.58 -7.72 -22.19
CA SER A 106 -2.80 -8.47 -21.83
C SER A 106 -3.88 -8.42 -22.93
N SER A 107 -3.72 -7.53 -23.92
CA SER A 107 -4.65 -7.36 -25.05
C SER A 107 -4.17 -7.97 -26.38
N LYS A 108 -3.10 -8.80 -26.42
CA LYS A 108 -2.61 -9.42 -27.67
C LYS A 108 -3.12 -10.83 -27.95
#